data_AF-A9WQC7-F1
#
_entry.id   AF-A9WQC7-F1
#
_cell.length_a   1.000
_cell.length_b   1.000
_cell.length_c   1.000
_cell.angle_alpha   90.00
_cell.angle_beta   90.00
_cell.angle_gamma   90.00
#
_symmetry.space_group_name_H-M   'P 1'
#
loop_
_entity.id
_entity.type
_entity.pdbx_description
1 polymer ?
#
loop_
_entity_poly.entity_id
_entity_poly.type
_entity_poly.pdbx_seq_one_letter_code
_entity_poly.pdbx_strand_id
1 'polypeptide(L)'
;MIGLSQQTGCALHLAHATMNFPENIGRAAELLALIDAALNEGVDVTLDSYPYLPGATTLSAILPSWATSGGTAETLQRLIDPVSSAQIREAVEIYGSDGCHGVVTDWQSIEISGVENPELRQYAGSSIAQIAHEREVDAFEVFVDILQRDQLATGILQHVGDEANVRSIMQHRAHTGGSDGILNGNKPRPRAWGTFPRYFGHYSRDLGIMNLEETVHHLSGRPARRLRLDRRGLVKEGYAADLVLFDSAAIADRATFAQPRQPAVGIHAVYVNGRAAISAGSPTGIRAGRTLRRQGDGRTAATS
;
A
#
# COMPACT_ATOMS: atom_id res chain seq x y z
N MET A 1 -10.79 13.56 -9.12
CA MET A 1 -9.32 13.60 -9.36
C MET A 1 -8.97 13.87 -10.82
N ILE A 2 -9.43 13.05 -11.78
CA ILE A 2 -9.16 13.28 -13.22
C ILE A 2 -9.60 14.67 -13.69
N GLY A 3 -10.83 15.10 -13.36
CA GLY A 3 -11.31 16.44 -13.72
C GLY A 3 -10.42 17.58 -13.21
N LEU A 4 -9.85 17.45 -12.01
CA LEU A 4 -8.91 18.44 -11.48
C LEU A 4 -7.59 18.46 -12.27
N SER A 5 -7.08 17.27 -12.64
CA SER A 5 -5.90 17.13 -13.49
C SER A 5 -6.12 17.74 -14.88
N GLN A 6 -7.29 17.52 -15.49
CA GLN A 6 -7.69 18.13 -16.76
C GLN A 6 -7.71 19.66 -16.69
N GLN A 7 -8.32 20.22 -15.64
CA GLN A 7 -8.46 21.67 -15.48
C GLN A 7 -7.13 22.37 -15.21
N THR A 8 -6.23 21.72 -14.47
CA THR A 8 -4.97 22.32 -14.03
C THR A 8 -3.77 21.99 -14.92
N GLY A 9 -3.87 20.92 -15.71
CA GLY A 9 -2.74 20.32 -16.42
C GLY A 9 -1.72 19.63 -15.50
N CYS A 10 -2.00 19.53 -14.19
CA CYS A 10 -1.12 18.84 -13.25
C CYS A 10 -1.21 17.33 -13.46
N ALA A 11 -0.05 16.66 -13.44
CA ALA A 11 0.02 15.21 -13.53
C ALA A 11 -0.66 14.54 -12.31
N LEU A 12 -1.46 13.49 -12.55
CA LEU A 12 -2.17 12.73 -11.54
C LEU A 12 -1.49 11.39 -11.29
N HIS A 13 -1.21 11.06 -10.03
CA HIS A 13 -0.80 9.72 -9.63
C HIS A 13 -1.79 9.19 -8.60
N LEU A 14 -2.46 8.10 -8.93
CA LEU A 14 -3.36 7.38 -8.04
C LEU A 14 -2.50 6.40 -7.22
N ALA A 15 -2.09 6.81 -6.02
CA ALA A 15 -1.38 5.95 -5.10
C ALA A 15 -2.27 4.78 -4.68
N HIS A 16 -1.69 3.58 -4.52
CA HIS A 16 -2.36 2.36 -4.05
C HIS A 16 -3.79 2.20 -4.60
N ALA A 17 -3.95 2.34 -5.91
CA ALA A 17 -5.22 2.27 -6.61
C ALA A 17 -5.74 0.83 -6.63
N THR A 18 -6.75 0.56 -5.81
CA THR A 18 -7.35 -0.76 -5.64
C THR A 18 -8.86 -0.69 -5.79
N MET A 19 -9.46 -1.75 -6.33
CA MET A 19 -10.91 -1.98 -6.29
C MET A 19 -11.23 -2.93 -5.14
N ASN A 20 -11.23 -2.38 -3.93
CA ASN A 20 -11.52 -3.08 -2.67
C ASN A 20 -13.02 -3.02 -2.37
N PHE A 21 -13.45 -3.84 -1.41
CA PHE A 21 -14.83 -4.03 -0.92
C PHE A 21 -15.67 -4.98 -1.78
N PRO A 22 -16.61 -5.75 -1.18
CA PRO A 22 -17.42 -6.73 -1.89
C PRO A 22 -18.18 -6.17 -3.11
N GLU A 23 -18.65 -4.93 -3.05
CA GLU A 23 -19.39 -4.28 -4.14
C GLU A 23 -18.51 -3.98 -5.37
N ASN A 24 -17.19 -4.13 -5.24
CA ASN A 24 -16.21 -3.85 -6.28
C ASN A 24 -15.55 -5.10 -6.87
N ILE A 25 -15.93 -6.30 -6.45
CA ILE A 25 -15.38 -7.57 -6.97
C ILE A 25 -15.50 -7.63 -8.50
N GLY A 26 -14.39 -7.89 -9.19
CA GLY A 26 -14.33 -8.00 -10.64
C GLY A 26 -14.51 -6.69 -11.44
N ARG A 27 -14.60 -5.54 -10.77
CA ARG A 27 -14.87 -4.23 -11.40
C ARG A 27 -13.62 -3.44 -11.80
N ALA A 28 -12.43 -4.03 -11.74
CA ALA A 28 -11.19 -3.38 -12.19
C ALA A 28 -11.28 -2.83 -13.61
N ALA A 29 -12.00 -3.50 -14.52
CA ALA A 29 -12.19 -3.02 -15.89
C ALA A 29 -12.83 -1.62 -15.96
N GLU A 30 -13.71 -1.26 -15.02
CA GLU A 30 -14.34 0.07 -14.97
C GLU A 30 -13.32 1.15 -14.61
N LEU A 31 -12.48 0.90 -13.59
CA LEU A 31 -11.40 1.81 -13.22
C LEU A 31 -10.41 1.99 -14.37
N LEU A 32 -10.01 0.89 -15.02
CA LEU A 32 -9.05 0.92 -16.12
C LEU A 32 -9.62 1.67 -17.33
N ALA A 33 -10.90 1.48 -17.66
CA ALA A 33 -11.58 2.22 -18.73
C ALA A 33 -11.57 3.74 -18.47
N LEU A 34 -11.79 4.17 -17.21
CA LEU A 34 -11.70 5.59 -16.84
C LEU A 34 -10.29 6.14 -17.00
N ILE A 35 -9.27 5.35 -16.63
CA ILE A 35 -7.87 5.74 -16.79
C ILE A 35 -7.49 5.83 -18.27
N ASP A 36 -7.89 4.85 -19.09
CA ASP A 36 -7.62 4.86 -20.53
C ASP A 36 -8.32 6.02 -21.25
N ALA A 37 -9.57 6.32 -20.88
CA ALA A 37 -10.27 7.49 -21.40
C ALA A 37 -9.50 8.79 -21.10
N ALA A 38 -9.08 8.98 -19.85
CA ALA A 38 -8.28 10.15 -19.46
C ALA A 38 -6.94 10.22 -20.22
N LEU A 39 -6.24 9.09 -20.38
CA LEU A 39 -5.00 9.03 -21.16
C LEU A 39 -5.23 9.39 -22.64
N ASN A 40 -6.34 8.94 -23.22
CA ASN A 40 -6.71 9.25 -24.61
C ASN A 40 -7.06 10.74 -24.81
N GLU A 41 -7.56 11.40 -23.77
CA GLU A 41 -7.79 12.85 -23.73
C GLU A 41 -6.52 13.66 -23.42
N GLY A 42 -5.36 12.99 -23.25
CA GLY A 42 -4.07 13.64 -22.99
C GLY A 42 -3.81 13.97 -21.52
N VAL A 43 -4.61 13.45 -20.59
CA VAL A 43 -4.38 13.61 -19.15
C VAL A 43 -3.17 12.79 -18.72
N ASP A 44 -2.22 13.41 -18.02
CA ASP A 44 -1.03 12.74 -17.49
C ASP A 44 -1.34 11.95 -16.20
N VAL A 45 -2.00 10.80 -16.35
CA VAL A 45 -2.42 9.93 -15.24
C VAL A 45 -1.58 8.65 -15.15
N THR A 46 -1.26 8.26 -13.92
CA THR A 46 -0.63 6.98 -13.58
C THR A 46 -1.22 6.45 -12.29
N LEU A 47 -0.89 5.20 -11.96
CA LEU A 47 -1.32 4.55 -10.74
C LEU A 47 -0.23 3.62 -10.21
N ASP A 48 -0.25 3.34 -8.92
CA ASP A 48 0.48 2.23 -8.34
C ASP A 48 -0.45 1.36 -7.49
N SER A 49 -0.02 0.13 -7.21
CA SER A 49 -0.65 -0.75 -6.23
C SER A 49 0.39 -1.76 -5.73
N TYR A 50 -0.03 -2.55 -4.74
CA TYR A 50 0.73 -3.65 -4.17
C TYR A 50 0.09 -5.00 -4.53
N PRO A 51 0.88 -6.08 -4.67
CA PRO A 51 0.41 -7.39 -5.13
C PRO A 51 -0.17 -8.25 -3.98
N TYR A 52 -1.09 -7.69 -3.19
CA TYR A 52 -1.72 -8.34 -2.02
C TYR A 52 -3.21 -8.00 -1.94
N LEU A 53 -4.01 -8.91 -1.37
CA LEU A 53 -5.46 -8.70 -1.20
C LEU A 53 -5.79 -7.80 0.00
N PRO A 54 -5.25 -8.04 1.20
CA PRO A 54 -5.64 -7.20 2.33
C PRO A 54 -5.04 -5.81 2.23
N GLY A 55 -5.89 -4.80 2.41
CA GLY A 55 -5.46 -3.44 2.71
C GLY A 55 -4.82 -3.36 4.08
N ALA A 56 -4.09 -2.27 4.33
CA ALA A 56 -3.41 -2.06 5.59
C ALA A 56 -3.30 -0.57 5.93
N THR A 57 -3.74 -0.22 7.13
CA THR A 57 -3.75 1.15 7.65
C THR A 57 -3.89 1.12 9.17
N THR A 58 -4.18 2.26 9.80
CA THR A 58 -4.60 2.35 11.22
C THR A 58 -6.10 2.14 11.37
N LEU A 59 -6.55 1.65 12.52
CA LEU A 59 -7.97 1.49 12.84
C LEU A 59 -8.70 2.83 12.76
N SER A 60 -8.01 3.92 13.11
CA SER A 60 -8.56 5.28 13.04
C SER A 60 -8.89 5.74 11.62
N ALA A 61 -8.32 5.11 10.59
CA ALA A 61 -8.62 5.44 9.19
C ALA A 61 -10.05 5.06 8.77
N ILE A 62 -10.72 4.19 9.54
CA ILE A 62 -12.13 3.82 9.33
C ILE A 62 -13.08 4.95 9.72
N LEU A 63 -12.63 5.86 10.60
CA LEU A 63 -13.42 7.01 11.01
C LEU A 63 -13.71 7.92 9.81
N PRO A 64 -14.90 8.54 9.74
CA PRO A 64 -15.15 9.61 8.79
C PRO A 64 -14.11 10.72 8.94
N SER A 65 -13.64 11.31 7.84
CA SER A 65 -12.57 12.33 7.88
C SER A 65 -12.87 13.50 8.81
N TRP A 66 -14.12 13.95 8.88
CA TRP A 66 -14.54 15.03 9.77
C TRP A 66 -14.27 14.71 11.25
N ALA A 67 -14.38 13.44 11.66
CA ALA A 67 -14.15 13.01 13.04
C ALA A 67 -12.66 13.10 13.43
N THR A 68 -11.77 13.02 12.45
CA THR A 68 -10.31 13.12 12.63
C THR A 68 -9.77 14.56 12.61
N SER A 69 -10.64 15.54 12.36
CA SER A 69 -10.23 16.94 12.21
C SER A 69 -9.75 17.54 13.53
N GLY A 70 -8.63 18.27 13.54
CA GLY A 70 -8.08 18.88 14.76
C GLY A 70 -7.01 18.05 15.46
N GLY A 71 -6.83 16.77 15.10
CA GLY A 71 -5.75 15.92 15.63
C GLY A 71 -6.24 14.91 16.67
N THR A 72 -5.29 14.25 17.35
CA THR A 72 -5.55 13.08 18.19
C THR A 72 -6.49 13.39 19.36
N ALA A 73 -6.25 14.47 20.10
CA ALA A 73 -7.03 14.79 21.30
C ALA A 73 -8.51 15.08 20.97
N GLU A 74 -8.75 15.86 19.93
CA GLU A 74 -10.06 16.22 19.42
C GLU A 74 -10.81 15.00 18.88
N THR A 75 -10.09 14.11 18.19
CA THR A 75 -10.65 12.85 17.69
C THR A 75 -11.12 11.97 18.85
N LEU A 76 -10.27 11.75 19.85
CA LEU A 76 -10.60 10.97 21.04
C LEU A 76 -11.78 11.59 21.82
N GLN A 77 -11.84 12.92 21.90
CA GLN A 77 -12.96 13.63 22.53
C GLN A 77 -14.28 13.41 21.78
N ARG A 78 -14.28 13.41 20.43
CA ARG A 78 -15.49 13.13 19.63
C ARG A 78 -15.98 11.70 19.80
N LEU A 79 -15.08 10.74 20.02
CA LEU A 79 -15.47 9.34 20.22
C LEU A 79 -16.28 9.11 21.49
N ILE A 80 -16.10 9.97 22.51
CA ILE A 80 -16.84 9.90 23.79
C ILE A 80 -17.97 10.92 23.92
N ASP A 81 -18.00 11.95 23.08
CA ASP A 81 -19.13 12.88 23.01
C ASP A 81 -20.37 12.14 22.44
N PRO A 82 -21.49 12.06 23.17
CA PRO A 82 -22.63 11.23 22.75
C PRO A 82 -23.20 11.59 21.37
N VAL A 83 -23.21 12.88 21.03
CA VAL A 83 -23.74 13.35 19.74
C VAL A 83 -22.79 12.97 18.61
N SER A 84 -21.51 13.30 18.76
CA SER A 84 -20.49 13.00 17.75
C SER A 84 -20.31 11.49 17.57
N SER A 85 -20.30 10.72 18.66
CA SER A 85 -20.16 9.26 18.62
C SER A 85 -21.33 8.59 17.90
N ALA A 86 -22.57 9.06 18.12
CA ALA A 86 -23.74 8.58 17.38
C ALA A 86 -23.65 8.90 15.87
N GLN A 87 -23.17 10.10 15.49
CA GLN A 87 -22.95 10.46 14.09
C GLN A 87 -21.84 9.61 13.44
N ILE A 88 -20.77 9.31 14.18
CA ILE A 88 -19.71 8.42 13.71
C ILE A 88 -20.30 7.03 13.48
N ARG A 89 -21.06 6.48 14.44
CA ARG A 89 -21.72 5.17 14.33
C ARG A 89 -22.61 5.09 13.11
N GLU A 90 -23.50 6.06 12.93
CA GLU A 90 -24.39 6.12 11.78
C GLU A 90 -23.60 6.17 10.45
N ALA A 91 -22.53 6.96 10.38
CA ALA A 91 -21.68 7.01 9.20
C ALA A 91 -20.98 5.66 8.92
N VAL A 92 -20.46 4.98 9.93
CA VAL A 92 -19.72 3.71 9.70
C VAL A 92 -20.64 2.50 9.54
N GLU A 93 -21.84 2.47 10.13
CA GLU A 93 -22.74 1.30 10.13
C GLU A 93 -23.95 1.42 9.19
N ILE A 94 -24.35 2.62 8.76
CA ILE A 94 -25.59 2.84 7.99
C ILE A 94 -25.31 3.41 6.60
N TYR A 95 -24.58 4.53 6.52
CA TYR A 95 -24.41 5.24 5.24
C TYR A 95 -23.10 4.90 4.50
N GLY A 96 -22.07 4.49 5.24
CA GLY A 96 -20.70 4.43 4.73
C GLY A 96 -19.98 5.77 4.89
N SER A 97 -18.65 5.69 5.01
CA SER A 97 -17.77 6.85 5.24
C SER A 97 -16.64 6.88 4.22
N ASP A 98 -16.00 8.03 4.06
CA ASP A 98 -14.80 8.15 3.22
C ASP A 98 -13.62 7.30 3.73
N GLY A 99 -13.59 6.95 5.02
CA GLY A 99 -12.66 5.97 5.58
C GLY A 99 -12.79 4.56 5.01
N CYS A 100 -13.98 4.20 4.51
CA CYS A 100 -14.27 2.94 3.82
C CYS A 100 -14.73 3.17 2.36
N HIS A 101 -14.24 4.22 1.72
CA HIS A 101 -14.55 4.57 0.31
C HIS A 101 -16.07 4.69 0.01
N GLY A 102 -16.85 5.12 0.99
CA GLY A 102 -18.31 5.28 0.90
C GLY A 102 -19.10 3.99 1.15
N VAL A 103 -18.44 2.90 1.55
CA VAL A 103 -19.08 1.62 1.91
C VAL A 103 -19.28 1.55 3.42
N VAL A 104 -20.34 0.86 3.85
CA VAL A 104 -20.58 0.52 5.25
C VAL A 104 -19.46 -0.37 5.76
N THR A 105 -19.06 -0.17 7.01
CA THR A 105 -17.97 -0.91 7.62
C THR A 105 -18.40 -2.33 7.96
N ASP A 106 -17.74 -3.31 7.34
CA ASP A 106 -17.83 -4.70 7.77
C ASP A 106 -16.79 -4.98 8.88
N TRP A 107 -17.27 -5.06 10.12
CA TRP A 107 -16.45 -5.35 11.30
C TRP A 107 -15.75 -6.72 11.26
N GLN A 108 -16.23 -7.66 10.44
CA GLN A 108 -15.58 -8.95 10.23
C GLN A 108 -14.32 -8.82 9.35
N SER A 109 -14.31 -7.85 8.44
CA SER A 109 -13.19 -7.59 7.53
C SER A 109 -11.99 -6.89 8.18
N ILE A 110 -12.17 -6.29 9.36
CA ILE A 110 -11.16 -5.49 10.06
C ILE A 110 -10.46 -6.34 11.12
N GLU A 111 -9.24 -6.79 10.83
CA GLU A 111 -8.39 -7.55 11.75
C GLU A 111 -7.38 -6.64 12.46
N ILE A 112 -7.34 -6.71 13.80
CA ILE A 112 -6.31 -6.04 14.60
C ILE A 112 -4.98 -6.74 14.35
N SER A 113 -3.96 -5.96 14.05
CA SER A 113 -2.69 -6.53 13.64
C SER A 113 -1.50 -6.09 14.48
N GLY A 114 -1.61 -4.94 15.13
CA GLY A 114 -0.61 -4.40 16.03
C GLY A 114 -1.20 -3.28 16.88
N VAL A 115 -0.74 -3.19 18.11
CA VAL A 115 -1.16 -2.20 19.11
C VAL A 115 0.09 -1.72 19.86
N GLU A 116 0.02 -0.51 20.42
CA GLU A 116 1.08 0.01 21.32
C GLU A 116 0.78 -0.37 22.78
N ASN A 117 -0.48 -0.31 23.18
CA ASN A 117 -0.96 -0.68 24.51
C ASN A 117 -0.78 -2.19 24.74
N PRO A 118 0.04 -2.60 25.74
CA PRO A 118 0.29 -4.01 26.04
C PRO A 118 -0.96 -4.83 26.38
N GLU A 119 -1.98 -4.23 26.96
CA GLU A 119 -3.22 -4.90 27.37
C GLU A 119 -4.07 -5.35 26.17
N LEU A 120 -3.93 -4.67 25.04
CA LEU A 120 -4.66 -4.95 23.80
C LEU A 120 -3.97 -6.01 22.94
N ARG A 121 -2.76 -6.46 23.30
CA ARG A 121 -1.97 -7.40 22.47
C ARG A 121 -2.68 -8.71 22.19
N GLN A 122 -3.57 -9.13 23.10
CA GLN A 122 -4.41 -10.32 22.95
C GLN A 122 -5.34 -10.24 21.73
N TYR A 123 -5.71 -9.04 21.29
CA TYR A 123 -6.60 -8.85 20.14
C TYR A 123 -5.88 -9.02 18.79
N ALA A 124 -4.53 -9.04 18.77
CA ALA A 124 -3.79 -9.15 17.52
C ALA A 124 -4.05 -10.51 16.81
N GLY A 125 -4.54 -10.45 15.58
CA GLY A 125 -4.97 -11.59 14.78
C GLY A 125 -6.49 -11.81 14.78
N SER A 126 -7.23 -11.05 15.58
CA SER A 126 -8.70 -11.14 15.68
C SER A 126 -9.37 -9.96 15.00
N SER A 127 -10.55 -10.19 14.42
CA SER A 127 -11.38 -9.12 13.88
C SER A 127 -12.15 -8.37 14.96
N ILE A 128 -12.59 -7.14 14.67
CA ILE A 128 -13.47 -6.38 15.57
C ILE A 128 -14.72 -7.20 15.91
N ALA A 129 -15.32 -7.87 14.93
CA ALA A 129 -16.48 -8.73 15.14
C ALA A 129 -16.18 -9.94 16.06
N GLN A 130 -15.00 -10.57 15.92
CA GLN A 130 -14.60 -11.68 16.80
C GLN A 130 -14.41 -11.20 18.26
N ILE A 131 -13.73 -10.06 18.45
CA ILE A 131 -13.51 -9.48 19.78
C ILE A 131 -14.84 -9.09 20.42
N ALA A 132 -15.76 -8.52 19.65
CA ALA A 132 -17.11 -8.16 20.09
C ALA A 132 -17.90 -9.40 20.55
N HIS A 133 -17.83 -10.48 19.76
CA HIS A 133 -18.46 -11.75 20.10
C HIS A 133 -17.90 -12.36 21.39
N GLU A 134 -16.58 -12.44 21.53
CA GLU A 134 -15.91 -13.00 22.71
C GLU A 134 -16.17 -12.21 24.00
N ARG A 135 -16.35 -10.89 23.88
CA ARG A 135 -16.63 -9.99 25.00
C ARG A 135 -18.12 -9.82 25.29
N GLU A 136 -19.01 -10.35 24.44
CA GLU A 136 -20.46 -10.15 24.49
C GLU A 136 -20.86 -8.65 24.49
N VAL A 137 -20.20 -7.85 23.66
CA VAL A 137 -20.47 -6.41 23.50
C VAL A 137 -20.68 -6.05 22.02
N ASP A 138 -21.13 -4.83 21.77
CA ASP A 138 -21.33 -4.31 20.42
C ASP A 138 -19.99 -4.04 19.70
N ALA A 139 -19.94 -4.28 18.38
CA ALA A 139 -18.72 -4.12 17.59
C ALA A 139 -18.25 -2.66 17.50
N PHE A 140 -19.18 -1.70 17.45
CA PHE A 140 -18.85 -0.27 17.49
C PHE A 140 -18.25 0.11 18.85
N GLU A 141 -18.71 -0.50 19.94
CA GLU A 141 -18.14 -0.27 21.27
C GLU A 141 -16.70 -0.80 21.37
N VAL A 142 -16.42 -1.99 20.81
CA VAL A 142 -15.04 -2.50 20.71
C VAL A 142 -14.16 -1.57 19.89
N PHE A 143 -14.68 -1.11 18.74
CA PHE A 143 -13.97 -0.17 17.87
C PHE A 143 -13.57 1.11 18.61
N VAL A 144 -14.52 1.74 19.31
CA VAL A 144 -14.26 2.96 20.11
C VAL A 144 -13.32 2.67 21.28
N ASP A 145 -13.53 1.57 22.03
CA ASP A 145 -12.69 1.17 23.17
C ASP A 145 -11.21 1.01 22.78
N ILE A 146 -10.96 0.29 21.68
CA ILE A 146 -9.59 0.08 21.17
C ILE A 146 -8.96 1.41 20.74
N LEU A 147 -9.69 2.24 19.99
CA LEU A 147 -9.20 3.56 19.57
C LEU A 147 -8.82 4.45 20.77
N GLN A 148 -9.64 4.43 21.83
CA GLN A 148 -9.39 5.17 23.06
C GLN A 148 -8.16 4.64 23.80
N ARG A 149 -8.11 3.33 24.05
CA ARG A 149 -7.07 2.70 24.86
C ARG A 149 -5.71 2.65 24.19
N ASP A 150 -5.67 2.61 22.85
CA ASP A 150 -4.44 2.61 22.07
C ASP A 150 -4.07 3.98 21.49
N GLN A 151 -4.81 5.04 21.86
CA GLN A 151 -4.54 6.41 21.42
C GLN A 151 -4.46 6.53 19.89
N LEU A 152 -5.39 5.87 19.19
CA LEU A 152 -5.47 5.79 17.71
C LEU A 152 -4.30 5.06 17.03
N ALA A 153 -3.37 4.46 17.76
CA ALA A 153 -2.16 3.83 17.20
C ALA A 153 -2.38 2.43 16.63
N THR A 154 -3.57 1.85 16.82
CA THR A 154 -3.86 0.47 16.41
C THR A 154 -3.75 0.30 14.90
N GLY A 155 -2.95 -0.65 14.45
CA GLY A 155 -2.85 -1.05 13.05
C GLY A 155 -3.83 -2.16 12.69
N ILE A 156 -4.39 -2.11 11.48
CA ILE A 156 -5.34 -3.10 10.95
C ILE A 156 -4.93 -3.72 9.62
N LEU A 157 -5.35 -4.96 9.40
CA LEU A 157 -5.55 -5.53 8.06
C LEU A 157 -7.03 -5.41 7.71
N GLN A 158 -7.30 -5.01 6.48
CA GLN A 158 -8.66 -4.94 5.96
C GLN A 158 -8.82 -5.95 4.83
N HIS A 159 -9.57 -7.01 5.08
CA HIS A 159 -9.73 -8.15 4.18
C HIS A 159 -10.80 -7.88 3.12
N VAL A 160 -10.49 -6.98 2.18
CA VAL A 160 -11.44 -6.42 1.22
C VAL A 160 -10.99 -6.48 -0.24
N GLY A 161 -9.80 -7.02 -0.52
CA GLY A 161 -9.27 -7.11 -1.89
C GLY A 161 -9.80 -8.30 -2.68
N ASP A 162 -9.80 -8.15 -4.00
CA ASP A 162 -10.15 -9.18 -4.98
C ASP A 162 -8.96 -9.48 -5.91
N GLU A 163 -8.63 -10.77 -6.06
CA GLU A 163 -7.45 -11.20 -6.82
C GLU A 163 -7.58 -10.89 -8.32
N ALA A 164 -8.80 -10.99 -8.87
CA ALA A 164 -9.03 -10.65 -10.28
C ALA A 164 -8.76 -9.15 -10.51
N ASN A 165 -9.26 -8.29 -9.60
CA ASN A 165 -8.97 -6.87 -9.64
C ASN A 165 -7.46 -6.55 -9.54
N VAL A 166 -6.76 -7.16 -8.58
CA VAL A 166 -5.30 -6.96 -8.40
C VAL A 166 -4.53 -7.35 -9.66
N ARG A 167 -4.86 -8.49 -10.27
CA ARG A 167 -4.26 -8.95 -11.53
C ARG A 167 -4.54 -8.01 -12.69
N SER A 168 -5.77 -7.55 -12.86
CA SER A 168 -6.13 -6.63 -13.94
C SER A 168 -5.43 -5.29 -13.80
N ILE A 169 -5.44 -4.71 -12.59
CA ILE A 169 -4.83 -3.40 -12.33
C ILE A 169 -3.32 -3.43 -12.57
N MET A 170 -2.63 -4.48 -12.11
CA MET A 170 -1.17 -4.51 -12.20
C MET A 170 -0.61 -4.57 -13.63
N GLN A 171 -1.39 -5.13 -14.56
CA GLN A 171 -1.05 -5.26 -15.98
C GLN A 171 -1.26 -3.96 -16.77
N HIS A 172 -1.96 -2.98 -16.20
CA HIS A 172 -2.26 -1.76 -16.92
C HIS A 172 -0.99 -0.97 -17.29
N ARG A 173 -0.91 -0.43 -18.51
CA ARG A 173 0.30 0.23 -19.04
C ARG A 173 0.78 1.44 -18.22
N ALA A 174 -0.13 2.10 -17.50
CA ALA A 174 0.17 3.25 -16.66
C ALA A 174 0.48 2.88 -15.19
N HIS A 175 0.41 1.59 -14.86
CA HIS A 175 0.65 1.09 -13.51
C HIS A 175 2.16 0.94 -13.23
N THR A 176 2.57 1.30 -12.01
CA THR A 176 3.89 1.05 -11.43
C THR A 176 3.77 0.23 -10.15
N GLY A 177 4.75 -0.59 -9.81
CA GLY A 177 4.72 -1.34 -8.53
C GLY A 177 5.05 -0.44 -7.34
N GLY A 178 4.20 -0.46 -6.31
CA GLY A 178 4.39 0.23 -5.03
C GLY A 178 4.23 -0.74 -3.87
N SER A 179 5.13 -0.72 -2.89
CA SER A 179 5.00 -1.65 -1.73
C SER A 179 3.96 -1.23 -0.72
N ASP A 180 3.71 0.08 -0.61
CA ASP A 180 2.91 0.70 0.45
C ASP A 180 3.31 0.18 1.85
N GLY A 181 4.62 -0.04 2.02
CA GLY A 181 5.17 -0.67 3.21
C GLY A 181 5.18 0.26 4.40
N ILE A 182 4.42 -0.07 5.45
CA ILE A 182 4.53 0.56 6.76
C ILE A 182 5.56 -0.23 7.58
N LEU A 183 6.70 0.41 7.90
CA LEU A 183 7.84 -0.24 8.57
C LEU A 183 7.76 -0.20 10.10
N ASN A 184 6.92 0.68 10.64
CA ASN A 184 6.76 0.91 12.07
C ASN A 184 5.86 -0.16 12.71
N GLY A 185 5.93 -0.27 14.05
CA GLY A 185 5.13 -1.21 14.84
C GLY A 185 5.73 -2.61 14.95
N ASN A 186 5.16 -3.43 15.84
CA ASN A 186 5.71 -4.75 16.16
C ASN A 186 5.47 -5.80 15.07
N LYS A 187 4.38 -5.68 14.30
CA LYS A 187 4.02 -6.56 13.18
C LYS A 187 3.72 -5.74 11.93
N PRO A 188 4.75 -5.28 11.19
CA PRO A 188 4.54 -4.54 9.96
C PRO A 188 3.93 -5.45 8.88
N ARG A 189 3.58 -4.92 7.73
CA ARG A 189 2.87 -5.70 6.69
C ARG A 189 3.83 -6.54 5.85
N PRO A 190 3.45 -7.76 5.41
CA PRO A 190 4.32 -8.58 4.57
C PRO A 190 4.70 -7.87 3.25
N ARG A 191 3.83 -6.99 2.74
CA ARG A 191 4.11 -6.17 1.55
C ARG A 191 5.36 -5.29 1.69
N ALA A 192 5.77 -4.91 2.91
CA ALA A 192 7.00 -4.15 3.12
C ALA A 192 8.29 -4.98 2.90
N TRP A 193 8.23 -6.31 2.97
CA TRP A 193 9.37 -7.22 2.73
C TRP A 193 9.24 -8.06 1.46
N GLY A 194 8.02 -8.26 0.96
CA GLY A 194 7.75 -9.23 -0.10
C GLY A 194 7.30 -8.65 -1.44
N THR A 195 6.96 -7.35 -1.55
CA THR A 195 6.28 -6.82 -2.76
C THR A 195 6.99 -7.14 -4.08
N PHE A 196 8.24 -6.73 -4.24
CA PHE A 196 8.94 -6.90 -5.52
C PHE A 196 9.26 -8.38 -5.83
N PRO A 197 9.76 -9.19 -4.87
CA PRO A 197 9.90 -10.64 -5.05
C PRO A 197 8.60 -11.36 -5.43
N ARG A 198 7.46 -10.91 -4.90
CA ARG A 198 6.13 -11.46 -5.22
C ARG A 198 5.72 -11.18 -6.68
N TYR A 199 6.03 -10.00 -7.21
CA TYR A 199 5.85 -9.73 -8.64
C TYR A 199 6.66 -10.68 -9.52
N PHE A 200 7.95 -10.89 -9.21
CA PHE A 200 8.81 -11.77 -10.00
C PHE A 200 8.50 -13.27 -9.83
N GLY A 201 8.30 -13.73 -8.60
CA GLY A 201 8.04 -15.14 -8.30
C GLY A 201 6.59 -15.51 -8.60
N HIS A 202 5.66 -15.02 -7.79
CA HIS A 202 4.27 -15.44 -7.87
C HIS A 202 3.58 -14.97 -9.17
N TYR A 203 3.62 -13.67 -9.47
CA TYR A 203 2.85 -13.13 -10.60
C TYR A 203 3.51 -13.36 -11.96
N SER A 204 4.84 -13.23 -12.06
CA SER A 204 5.56 -13.42 -13.32
C SER A 204 5.91 -14.87 -13.59
N ARG A 205 6.70 -15.54 -12.73
CA ARG A 205 7.13 -16.92 -12.95
C ARG A 205 5.99 -17.94 -12.80
N ASP A 206 5.24 -17.90 -11.70
CA ASP A 206 4.29 -18.98 -11.37
C ASP A 206 2.95 -18.85 -12.12
N LEU A 207 2.44 -17.61 -12.25
CA LEU A 207 1.15 -17.34 -12.88
C LEU A 207 1.24 -16.84 -14.32
N GLY A 208 2.43 -16.39 -14.78
CA GLY A 208 2.61 -15.91 -16.15
C GLY A 208 1.83 -14.63 -16.49
N ILE A 209 1.48 -13.81 -15.49
CA ILE A 209 0.68 -12.59 -15.68
C ILE A 209 1.43 -11.54 -16.50
N MET A 210 2.75 -11.44 -16.30
CA MET A 210 3.67 -10.63 -17.09
C MET A 210 4.96 -11.44 -17.28
N ASN A 211 5.60 -11.35 -18.45
CA ASN A 211 6.91 -11.98 -18.63
C ASN A 211 7.99 -11.28 -17.80
N LEU A 212 9.18 -11.87 -17.73
CA LEU A 212 10.27 -11.39 -16.88
C LEU A 212 10.72 -9.99 -17.28
N GLU A 213 10.90 -9.74 -18.58
CA GLU A 213 11.37 -8.47 -19.13
C GLU A 213 10.36 -7.34 -18.89
N GLU A 214 9.06 -7.63 -19.07
CA GLU A 214 7.98 -6.71 -18.75
C GLU A 214 7.95 -6.41 -17.26
N THR A 215 8.09 -7.43 -16.40
CA THR A 215 8.11 -7.26 -14.94
C THR A 215 9.32 -6.40 -14.53
N VAL A 216 10.50 -6.62 -15.12
CA VAL A 216 11.67 -5.75 -14.91
C VAL A 216 11.35 -4.31 -15.31
N HIS A 217 10.81 -4.08 -16.51
CA HIS A 217 10.51 -2.73 -16.98
C HIS A 217 9.43 -2.06 -16.13
N HIS A 218 8.40 -2.81 -15.72
CA HIS A 218 7.30 -2.36 -14.85
C HIS A 218 7.79 -1.85 -13.50
N LEU A 219 8.82 -2.49 -12.93
CA LEU A 219 9.35 -2.17 -11.60
C LEU A 219 10.62 -1.28 -11.63
N SER A 220 11.12 -0.91 -12.82
CA SER A 220 12.32 -0.07 -12.98
C SER A 220 12.10 1.10 -13.95
N GLY A 221 12.06 0.80 -15.26
CA GLY A 221 11.97 1.81 -16.31
C GLY A 221 10.69 2.64 -16.27
N ARG A 222 9.53 2.02 -16.01
CA ARG A 222 8.25 2.73 -15.88
C ARG A 222 8.27 3.75 -14.73
N PRO A 223 8.57 3.39 -13.46
CA PRO A 223 8.64 4.36 -12.37
C PRO A 223 9.76 5.38 -12.54
N ALA A 224 10.92 5.00 -13.09
CA ALA A 224 12.00 5.95 -13.37
C ALA A 224 11.56 7.01 -14.38
N ARG A 225 10.84 6.62 -15.44
CA ARG A 225 10.24 7.54 -16.41
C ARG A 225 9.19 8.43 -15.74
N ARG A 226 8.30 7.87 -14.92
CA ARG A 226 7.24 8.62 -14.22
C ARG A 226 7.81 9.72 -13.33
N LEU A 227 8.81 9.38 -12.52
CA LEU A 227 9.49 10.30 -11.61
C LEU A 227 10.55 11.17 -12.30
N ARG A 228 10.75 10.98 -13.61
CA ARG A 228 11.75 11.67 -14.45
C ARG A 228 13.16 11.54 -13.89
N LEU A 229 13.51 10.35 -13.38
CA LEU A 229 14.82 10.09 -12.79
C LEU A 229 15.90 10.17 -13.87
N ASP A 230 16.81 11.13 -13.75
CA ASP A 230 17.91 11.29 -14.69
C ASP A 230 18.85 10.09 -14.55
N ARG A 231 19.05 9.37 -15.66
CA ARG A 231 20.04 8.30 -15.79
C ARG A 231 19.90 7.18 -14.74
N ARG A 232 18.65 6.75 -14.46
CA ARG A 232 18.30 5.61 -13.60
C ARG A 232 17.17 4.76 -14.21
N GLY A 233 16.98 3.55 -13.67
CA GLY A 233 15.89 2.64 -14.05
C GLY A 233 16.11 1.82 -15.33
N LEU A 234 17.28 1.94 -15.96
CA LEU A 234 17.69 1.16 -17.12
C LEU A 234 19.15 0.72 -16.95
N VAL A 235 19.48 -0.49 -17.43
CA VAL A 235 20.86 -0.97 -17.53
C VAL A 235 21.46 -0.40 -18.82
N LYS A 236 22.13 0.75 -18.71
CA LYS A 236 22.70 1.48 -19.85
C LYS A 236 23.99 2.19 -19.45
N GLU A 237 24.94 2.28 -20.37
CA GLU A 237 26.17 3.06 -20.14
C GLU A 237 25.86 4.52 -19.77
N GLY A 238 26.61 5.04 -18.81
CA GLY A 238 26.41 6.38 -18.26
C GLY A 238 25.27 6.52 -17.24
N TYR A 239 24.52 5.44 -16.96
CA TYR A 239 23.49 5.41 -15.90
C TYR A 239 24.10 5.08 -14.54
N ALA A 240 23.40 5.44 -13.46
CA ALA A 240 23.77 4.99 -12.12
C ALA A 240 23.74 3.46 -12.07
N ALA A 241 24.77 2.86 -11.46
CA ALA A 241 24.85 1.42 -11.23
C ALA A 241 23.94 0.99 -10.06
N ASP A 242 22.64 1.23 -10.22
CA ASP A 242 21.57 0.69 -9.38
C ASP A 242 21.10 -0.63 -10.01
N LEU A 243 21.63 -1.74 -9.50
CA LEU A 243 21.49 -3.06 -10.14
C LEU A 243 21.06 -4.10 -9.12
N VAL A 244 20.24 -5.05 -9.56
CA VAL A 244 19.84 -6.20 -8.75
C VAL A 244 20.23 -7.47 -9.51
N LEU A 245 21.02 -8.32 -8.87
CA LEU A 245 21.29 -9.68 -9.33
C LEU A 245 20.40 -10.64 -8.54
N PHE A 246 19.56 -11.38 -9.25
CA PHE A 246 18.64 -12.34 -8.66
C PHE A 246 18.51 -13.58 -9.55
N ASP A 247 18.16 -14.70 -8.94
CA ASP A 247 17.80 -15.95 -9.61
C ASP A 247 16.31 -15.91 -9.95
N SER A 248 15.98 -15.82 -11.24
CA SER A 248 14.59 -15.77 -11.71
C SER A 248 13.82 -17.07 -11.44
N ALA A 249 14.50 -18.21 -11.31
CA ALA A 249 13.87 -19.47 -10.96
C ALA A 249 13.57 -19.55 -9.45
N ALA A 250 14.41 -18.96 -8.60
CA ALA A 250 14.30 -19.09 -7.14
C ALA A 250 13.68 -17.88 -6.41
N ILE A 251 13.55 -16.72 -7.05
CA ILE A 251 13.05 -15.50 -6.40
C ILE A 251 11.63 -15.68 -5.84
N ALA A 252 11.44 -15.35 -4.57
CA ALA A 252 10.14 -15.46 -3.90
C ALA A 252 10.06 -14.58 -2.65
N ASP A 253 8.86 -14.07 -2.37
CA ASP A 253 8.50 -13.51 -1.08
C ASP A 253 8.39 -14.62 -0.02
N ARG A 254 8.88 -14.33 1.19
CA ARG A 254 8.74 -15.21 2.36
C ARG A 254 7.92 -14.57 3.47
N ALA A 255 7.75 -13.25 3.41
CA ALA A 255 6.98 -12.50 4.39
C ALA A 255 5.51 -12.95 4.40
N THR A 256 5.04 -13.37 5.57
CA THR A 256 3.64 -13.74 5.81
C THR A 256 3.01 -12.76 6.79
N PHE A 257 1.69 -12.79 6.97
CA PHE A 257 1.04 -11.98 8.01
C PHE A 257 1.51 -12.35 9.42
N ALA A 258 1.74 -13.64 9.68
CA ALA A 258 2.25 -14.12 10.96
C ALA A 258 3.72 -13.72 11.19
N GLN A 259 4.55 -13.76 10.14
CA GLN A 259 5.97 -13.44 10.18
C GLN A 259 6.32 -12.45 9.05
N PRO A 260 6.03 -11.16 9.23
CA PRO A 260 6.08 -10.20 8.13
C PRO A 260 7.46 -9.65 7.82
N ARG A 261 8.45 -9.88 8.70
CA ARG A 261 9.84 -9.42 8.54
C ARG A 261 10.77 -10.49 7.95
N GLN A 262 10.23 -11.44 7.20
CA GLN A 262 11.06 -12.44 6.55
C GLN A 262 11.70 -11.87 5.28
N PRO A 263 13.04 -11.90 5.15
CA PRO A 263 13.70 -11.54 3.91
C PRO A 263 13.24 -12.44 2.76
N ALA A 264 13.12 -11.87 1.58
CA ALA A 264 12.91 -12.63 0.37
C ALA A 264 14.12 -13.51 0.02
N VAL A 265 13.89 -14.52 -0.80
CA VAL A 265 14.93 -15.41 -1.31
C VAL A 265 15.21 -15.14 -2.80
N GLY A 266 16.33 -15.63 -3.30
CA GLY A 266 16.73 -15.52 -4.70
C GLY A 266 17.38 -14.19 -5.09
N ILE A 267 17.49 -13.21 -4.18
CA ILE A 267 18.25 -11.97 -4.42
C ILE A 267 19.71 -12.19 -3.97
N HIS A 268 20.65 -12.18 -4.92
CA HIS A 268 22.07 -12.40 -4.65
C HIS A 268 22.83 -11.12 -4.30
N ALA A 269 22.58 -10.04 -5.05
CA ALA A 269 23.25 -8.77 -4.82
C ALA A 269 22.35 -7.59 -5.20
N VAL A 270 22.50 -6.50 -4.45
CA VAL A 270 21.88 -5.20 -4.76
C VAL A 270 22.97 -4.15 -4.72
N TYR A 271 23.13 -3.42 -5.81
CA TYR A 271 24.05 -2.30 -5.93
C TYR A 271 23.24 -1.01 -5.95
N VAL A 272 23.72 -0.01 -5.20
CA VAL A 272 23.19 1.35 -5.22
C VAL A 272 24.36 2.27 -5.54
N ASN A 273 24.24 3.03 -6.64
CA ASN A 273 25.33 3.86 -7.16
C ASN A 273 26.67 3.09 -7.27
N GLY A 274 26.63 1.83 -7.70
CA GLY A 274 27.81 0.97 -7.90
C GLY A 274 28.39 0.33 -6.64
N ARG A 275 27.81 0.58 -5.46
CA ARG A 275 28.27 -0.04 -4.20
C ARG A 275 27.27 -1.09 -3.73
N ALA A 276 27.77 -2.26 -3.34
CA ALA A 276 26.93 -3.35 -2.86
C ALA A 276 26.24 -2.98 -1.54
N ALA A 277 24.92 -2.82 -1.56
CA ALA A 277 24.06 -2.70 -0.40
C ALA A 277 23.67 -4.09 0.15
N ILE A 278 23.52 -5.07 -0.76
CA ILE A 278 23.37 -6.50 -0.45
C ILE A 278 24.45 -7.26 -1.22
N SER A 279 25.14 -8.19 -0.55
CA SER A 279 26.13 -9.09 -1.15
C SER A 279 25.95 -10.50 -0.58
N ALA A 280 25.96 -11.51 -1.44
CA ALA A 280 25.67 -12.90 -1.07
C ALA A 280 24.37 -13.04 -0.24
N GLY A 281 23.33 -12.29 -0.64
CA GLY A 281 22.03 -12.28 0.03
C GLY A 281 21.97 -11.54 1.38
N SER A 282 23.08 -10.97 1.86
CA SER A 282 23.16 -10.29 3.16
C SER A 282 23.39 -8.78 3.03
N PRO A 283 22.74 -7.93 3.85
CA PRO A 283 23.04 -6.50 3.90
C PRO A 283 24.49 -6.22 4.28
N THR A 284 25.15 -5.32 3.56
CA THR A 284 26.57 -4.96 3.80
C THR A 284 26.73 -3.80 4.80
N GLY A 285 25.64 -3.08 5.10
CA GLY A 285 25.66 -1.84 5.86
C GLY A 285 26.05 -0.59 5.05
N ILE A 286 26.46 -0.74 3.79
CA ILE A 286 26.85 0.39 2.94
C ILE A 286 25.62 1.20 2.52
N ARG A 287 25.63 2.50 2.84
CA ARG A 287 24.56 3.46 2.50
C ARG A 287 25.00 4.36 1.36
N ALA A 288 24.95 3.84 0.14
CA ALA A 288 25.38 4.57 -1.06
C ALA A 288 24.25 5.38 -1.73
N GLY A 289 23.09 5.51 -1.07
CA GLY A 289 21.97 6.30 -1.57
C GLY A 289 22.32 7.79 -1.70
N ARG A 290 21.65 8.47 -2.64
CA ARG A 290 21.73 9.93 -2.80
C ARG A 290 20.33 10.50 -2.82
N THR A 291 20.17 11.70 -2.28
CA THR A 291 18.92 12.46 -2.43
C THR A 291 18.74 12.80 -3.90
N LEU A 292 17.57 12.50 -4.44
CA LEU A 292 17.20 12.91 -5.79
C LEU A 292 16.32 14.15 -5.70
N ARG A 293 16.68 15.20 -6.43
CA ARG A 293 15.93 16.47 -6.45
C ARG A 293 15.50 16.82 -7.86
N ARG A 294 14.26 17.30 -7.97
CA ARG A 294 13.73 17.87 -9.20
C ARG A 294 14.45 19.19 -9.50
N GLN A 295 15.03 19.26 -10.69
CA GLN A 295 15.77 20.41 -11.20
C GLN A 295 14.83 21.33 -11.99
N GLY A 296 15.30 22.54 -12.31
CA GLY A 296 14.54 23.52 -13.10
C GLY A 296 14.17 23.06 -14.51
N ASP A 297 14.93 22.11 -15.07
CA ASP A 297 14.64 21.47 -16.36
C ASP A 297 13.59 20.34 -16.26
N GLY A 298 13.05 20.10 -15.05
CA GLY A 298 12.04 19.11 -14.77
C GLY A 298 12.55 17.68 -14.61
N ARG A 299 13.86 17.42 -14.74
CA ARG A 299 14.48 16.12 -14.43
C ARG A 299 14.71 15.98 -12.93
N THR A 300 14.74 14.74 -12.45
CA THR A 300 15.02 14.40 -11.05
C THR A 300 16.41 13.77 -10.97
N ALA A 301 17.41 14.54 -10.53
CA ALA A 301 18.81 14.11 -10.51
C ALA A 301 19.35 14.01 -9.09
N ALA A 302 20.39 13.19 -8.90
CA ALA A 302 21.07 13.11 -7.62
C ALA A 302 21.73 14.45 -7.27
N THR A 303 21.63 14.87 -6.01
CA THR A 303 22.43 15.99 -5.51
C THR A 303 23.91 15.62 -5.57
N SER A 304 24.73 16.60 -5.93
CA SER A 304 26.19 16.54 -5.80
C SER A 304 26.60 16.23 -4.36
#